data_AF-F4G341-F1
#
_entry.id   AF-F4G341-F1
#
_cell.length_a   1.000
_cell.length_b   1.000
_cell.length_c   1.000
_cell.angle_alpha   90.00
_cell.angle_beta   90.00
_cell.angle_gamma   90.00
#
_symmetry.space_group_name_H-M   'P 1'
#
loop_
_entity.id
_entity.type
_entity.pdbx_description
1 polymer ?
#
loop_
_entity_poly.entity_id
_entity_poly.type
_entity_poly.pdbx_seq_one_letter_code
_entity_poly.pdbx_strand_id
1 'polypeptide(L)'
;MVKLISTLGTTPGGVIETYLNLIRGNYEAEDPHPVKIDHIYVIRTDDEAVNFAWSLIKAISPCCESVKVELVDIPLNIKDIYSREDFVTFKQKISSVINDGDYVDITGGRKAMSAAAAISAMTKGKAHVVTSIIPQSEYSRISNLISKFRGMERELSEAGRGNCEPAAKSNLNFCELLSKDCRTVVLT
;
A
#
# COMPACT_ATOMS: atom_id res chain seq x y z
N MET A 1 -4.01 18.48 -6.70
CA MET A 1 -4.30 17.54 -5.60
C MET A 1 -3.38 16.36 -5.79
N VAL A 2 -2.56 16.07 -4.79
CA VAL A 2 -1.53 15.03 -4.84
C VAL A 2 -2.11 13.74 -4.26
N LYS A 3 -1.93 12.63 -4.96
CA LYS A 3 -2.34 11.30 -4.51
C LYS A 3 -1.12 10.44 -4.24
N LEU A 4 -1.27 9.48 -3.32
CA LEU A 4 -0.40 8.33 -3.24
C LEU A 4 -1.02 7.19 -4.05
N ILE A 5 -0.30 6.68 -5.05
CA ILE A 5 -0.74 5.57 -5.90
C ILE A 5 0.16 4.39 -5.59
N SER A 6 -0.35 3.41 -4.85
CA SER A 6 0.44 2.27 -4.40
C SER A 6 0.04 1.00 -5.11
N THR A 7 1.03 0.23 -5.56
CA THR A 7 0.83 -1.18 -5.89
C THR A 7 0.70 -2.01 -4.61
N LEU A 8 -0.17 -3.02 -4.61
CA LEU A 8 -0.39 -3.89 -3.46
C LEU A 8 0.12 -5.31 -3.71
N GLY A 9 0.88 -5.84 -2.75
CA GLY A 9 1.23 -7.24 -2.66
C GLY A 9 0.52 -7.95 -1.51
N THR A 10 1.16 -8.96 -0.95
CA THR A 10 0.61 -9.74 0.17
C THR A 10 0.91 -9.14 1.54
N THR A 11 1.75 -8.11 1.61
CA THR A 11 2.08 -7.39 2.85
C THR A 11 1.32 -6.07 2.89
N PRO A 12 0.43 -5.86 3.88
CA PRO A 12 -0.47 -4.71 3.90
C PRO A 12 0.20 -3.40 4.37
N GLY A 13 1.22 -3.47 5.24
CA GLY A 13 1.76 -2.31 5.94
C GLY A 13 2.39 -1.24 5.04
N GLY A 14 3.04 -1.66 3.95
CA GLY A 14 3.82 -0.75 3.09
C GLY A 14 3.04 0.47 2.59
N VAL A 15 1.77 0.29 2.21
CA VAL A 15 0.91 1.40 1.73
C VAL A 15 0.73 2.48 2.82
N ILE A 16 0.45 2.04 4.04
CA ILE A 16 0.17 2.92 5.18
C ILE A 16 1.48 3.55 5.69
N GLU A 17 2.56 2.77 5.76
CA GLU A 17 3.89 3.25 6.16
C GLU A 17 4.41 4.33 5.22
N THR A 18 4.34 4.08 3.90
CA THR A 18 4.71 5.06 2.88
C THR A 18 3.91 6.34 3.04
N TYR A 19 2.58 6.24 3.19
CA TYR A 19 1.72 7.40 3.42
C TYR A 19 2.15 8.19 4.66
N LEU A 20 2.33 7.52 5.80
CA LEU A 20 2.71 8.16 7.06
C LEU A 20 4.07 8.85 6.97
N ASN A 21 5.05 8.21 6.33
CA ASN A 21 6.37 8.80 6.13
C ASN A 21 6.31 10.04 5.23
N LEU A 22 5.53 10.02 4.14
CA LEU A 22 5.34 11.17 3.26
C LEU A 22 4.67 12.36 3.97
N ILE A 23 3.55 12.14 4.67
CA ILE A 23 2.84 13.25 5.34
C ILE A 23 3.62 13.82 6.53
N ARG A 24 4.55 13.07 7.11
CA ARG A 24 5.41 13.50 8.21
C ARG A 24 6.73 14.13 7.74
N GLY A 25 7.07 14.00 6.45
CA GLY A 25 8.39 14.39 5.94
C GLY A 25 9.52 13.46 6.41
N ASN A 26 9.21 12.23 6.81
CA ASN A 26 10.17 11.23 7.29
C ASN A 26 10.57 10.27 6.17
N TYR A 27 11.23 10.78 5.12
CA TYR A 27 11.67 10.00 3.97
C TYR A 27 12.99 10.55 3.42
N GLU A 28 13.69 9.73 2.64
CA GLU A 28 14.95 10.07 2.00
C GLU A 28 14.68 10.74 0.63
N ALA A 29 15.14 11.98 0.46
CA ALA A 29 15.10 12.78 -0.78
C ALA A 29 16.09 13.95 -0.69
N GLU A 30 16.27 14.73 -1.76
CA GLU A 30 17.12 15.94 -1.74
C GLU A 30 16.60 17.02 -0.77
N ASP A 31 15.29 17.24 -0.71
CA ASP A 31 14.63 18.20 0.19
C ASP A 31 13.33 17.60 0.75
N PRO A 32 13.41 16.76 1.81
CA PRO A 32 12.23 16.09 2.36
C PRO A 32 11.37 17.09 3.15
N HIS A 33 10.12 17.22 2.75
CA HIS A 33 9.13 18.03 3.45
C HIS A 33 7.80 17.26 3.58
N PRO A 34 6.97 17.57 4.59
CA PRO A 34 5.62 17.01 4.69
C PRO A 34 4.85 17.16 3.38
N VAL A 35 4.28 16.06 2.89
CA VAL A 35 3.46 16.04 1.68
C VAL A 35 1.99 16.07 2.05
N LYS A 36 1.20 16.93 1.40
CA LYS A 36 -0.26 16.90 1.54
C LYS A 36 -0.85 15.91 0.54
N ILE A 37 -1.32 14.77 1.04
CA ILE A 37 -1.95 13.72 0.23
C ILE A 37 -3.45 13.71 0.50
N ASP A 38 -4.26 13.83 -0.56
CA ASP A 38 -5.71 13.91 -0.45
C ASP A 38 -6.40 12.53 -0.58
N HIS A 39 -5.76 11.57 -1.27
CA HIS A 39 -6.27 10.21 -1.45
C HIS A 39 -5.12 9.20 -1.56
N ILE A 40 -5.37 7.97 -1.13
CA ILE A 40 -4.48 6.82 -1.38
C ILE A 40 -5.19 5.86 -2.34
N TYR A 41 -4.63 5.71 -3.53
CA TYR A 41 -5.12 4.82 -4.58
C TYR A 41 -4.36 3.51 -4.47
N VAL A 42 -5.07 2.41 -4.22
CA VAL A 42 -4.45 1.08 -4.08
C VAL A 42 -4.77 0.24 -5.30
N ILE A 43 -3.76 -0.03 -6.10
CA ILE A 43 -3.86 -0.82 -7.33
C ILE A 43 -3.47 -2.25 -7.02
N ARG A 44 -4.41 -3.17 -7.22
CA ARG A 44 -4.24 -4.58 -6.83
C ARG A 44 -4.76 -5.55 -7.89
N THR A 45 -4.17 -6.73 -7.91
CA THR A 45 -4.67 -7.88 -8.66
C THR A 45 -5.75 -8.61 -7.85
N ASP A 46 -6.41 -9.58 -8.46
CA ASP A 46 -7.47 -10.39 -7.85
C ASP A 46 -6.95 -11.69 -7.21
N ASP A 47 -5.66 -11.74 -6.88
CA ASP A 47 -5.11 -12.85 -6.09
C ASP A 47 -5.72 -12.86 -4.68
N GLU A 48 -6.02 -14.05 -4.16
CA GLU A 48 -6.67 -14.22 -2.85
C GLU A 48 -5.85 -13.60 -1.71
N ALA A 49 -4.51 -13.78 -1.73
CA ALA A 49 -3.65 -13.23 -0.69
C ALA A 49 -3.56 -11.71 -0.78
N VAL A 50 -3.67 -11.13 -1.98
CA VAL A 50 -3.74 -9.68 -2.20
C VAL A 50 -5.09 -9.12 -1.74
N ASN A 51 -6.19 -9.81 -2.03
CA ASN A 51 -7.54 -9.48 -1.53
C ASN A 51 -7.59 -9.49 0.00
N PHE A 52 -6.92 -10.46 0.62
CA PHE A 52 -6.76 -10.52 2.06
C PHE A 52 -5.92 -9.36 2.61
N ALA A 53 -4.78 -9.06 1.98
CA ALA A 53 -3.96 -7.89 2.34
C ALA A 53 -4.74 -6.58 2.23
N TRP A 54 -5.61 -6.43 1.22
CA TRP A 54 -6.49 -5.27 1.09
C TRP A 54 -7.47 -5.15 2.27
N SER A 55 -8.03 -6.27 2.73
CA SER A 55 -8.90 -6.29 3.90
C SER A 55 -8.15 -5.86 5.17
N LEU A 56 -6.89 -6.25 5.32
CA LEU A 56 -6.03 -5.82 6.42
C LEU A 56 -5.71 -4.33 6.35
N ILE A 57 -5.41 -3.77 5.18
CA ILE A 57 -5.18 -2.32 5.03
C ILE A 57 -6.39 -1.52 5.51
N LYS A 58 -7.60 -1.93 5.11
CA LYS A 58 -8.84 -1.28 5.54
C LYS A 58 -9.00 -1.30 7.05
N ALA A 59 -8.58 -2.36 7.73
CA ALA A 59 -8.61 -2.46 9.19
C ALA A 59 -7.51 -1.63 9.87
N ILE A 60 -6.29 -1.65 9.35
CA ILE A 60 -5.14 -0.90 9.88
C ILE A 60 -5.40 0.61 9.86
N SER A 61 -5.94 1.10 8.73
CA SER A 61 -6.14 2.53 8.46
C SER A 61 -6.86 3.27 9.59
N PRO A 62 -8.08 2.88 10.02
CA PRO A 62 -8.77 3.53 11.13
C PRO A 62 -8.25 3.11 12.51
N CYS A 63 -7.73 1.88 12.67
CA CYS A 63 -7.41 1.32 13.99
C CYS A 63 -6.02 1.68 14.53
N CYS A 64 -5.08 2.08 13.68
CA CYS A 64 -3.68 2.22 14.11
C CYS A 64 -3.19 3.65 14.20
N GLU A 65 -3.47 4.45 13.18
CA GLU A 65 -2.89 5.79 13.06
C GLU A 65 -3.96 6.82 12.65
N SER A 66 -5.25 6.47 12.79
CA SER A 66 -6.41 7.27 12.36
C SER A 66 -6.14 7.94 11.01
N VAL A 67 -5.77 7.14 10.01
CA VAL A 67 -5.49 7.60 8.65
C VAL A 67 -6.72 8.37 8.17
N LYS A 68 -6.60 9.70 8.07
CA LYS A 68 -7.72 10.61 7.80
C LYS A 68 -8.02 10.78 6.30
N VAL A 69 -7.42 9.96 5.47
CA VAL A 69 -7.47 10.08 4.01
C VAL A 69 -8.26 8.92 3.41
N GLU A 70 -8.97 9.20 2.33
CA GLU A 70 -9.76 8.17 1.65
C GLU A 70 -8.84 7.13 0.98
N LEU A 71 -9.14 5.86 1.25
CA LEU A 71 -8.54 4.73 0.54
C LEU A 71 -9.42 4.35 -0.65
N VAL A 72 -8.89 4.51 -1.86
CA VAL A 72 -9.58 4.21 -3.13
C VAL A 72 -9.09 2.86 -3.66
N ASP A 73 -9.99 1.89 -3.75
CA ASP A 73 -9.71 0.55 -4.31
C ASP A 73 -9.70 0.59 -5.85
N ILE A 74 -8.63 0.06 -6.45
CA ILE A 74 -8.51 -0.10 -7.89
C ILE A 74 -8.16 -1.56 -8.19
N PRO A 75 -9.16 -2.45 -8.20
CA PRO A 75 -8.96 -3.85 -8.56
C PRO A 75 -8.75 -3.99 -10.07
N LEU A 76 -7.87 -4.91 -10.45
CA LEU A 76 -7.77 -5.44 -11.80
C LEU A 76 -8.27 -6.88 -11.83
N ASN A 77 -9.02 -7.21 -12.88
CA ASN A 77 -9.51 -8.57 -13.13
C ASN A 77 -8.41 -9.45 -13.77
N ILE A 78 -7.25 -9.51 -13.12
CA ILE A 78 -6.14 -10.42 -13.42
C ILE A 78 -5.66 -11.00 -12.09
N LYS A 79 -5.27 -12.28 -12.06
CA LYS A 79 -4.74 -12.88 -10.82
C LYS A 79 -3.35 -12.34 -10.47
N ASP A 80 -2.47 -12.26 -11.46
CA ASP A 80 -1.12 -11.69 -11.39
C ASP A 80 -0.67 -11.37 -12.82
N ILE A 81 0.54 -10.83 -12.98
CA ILE A 81 1.18 -10.65 -14.28
C ILE A 81 1.91 -11.93 -14.67
N TYR A 82 1.29 -12.71 -15.58
CA TYR A 82 1.89 -13.94 -16.13
C TYR A 82 2.25 -13.82 -17.62
N SER A 83 1.75 -12.77 -18.29
CA SER A 83 1.93 -12.54 -19.71
C SER A 83 2.25 -11.07 -20.03
N ARG A 84 2.62 -10.82 -21.29
CA ARG A 84 2.76 -9.46 -21.81
C ARG A 84 1.44 -8.69 -21.75
N GLU A 85 0.33 -9.35 -22.02
CA GLU A 85 -1.00 -8.74 -22.00
C GLU A 85 -1.38 -8.27 -20.59
N ASP A 86 -1.12 -9.10 -19.58
CA ASP A 86 -1.33 -8.71 -18.17
C ASP A 86 -0.48 -7.50 -17.80
N PHE A 87 0.79 -7.49 -18.22
CA PHE A 87 1.70 -6.37 -17.95
C PHE A 87 1.20 -5.08 -18.60
N VAL A 88 0.76 -5.13 -19.85
CA VAL A 88 0.21 -3.97 -20.57
C VAL A 88 -1.08 -3.50 -19.90
N THR A 89 -1.96 -4.42 -19.53
CA THR A 89 -3.22 -4.12 -18.83
C THR A 89 -2.97 -3.42 -17.50
N PHE A 90 -2.05 -3.97 -16.69
CA PHE A 90 -1.65 -3.37 -15.42
C PHE A 90 -1.05 -1.99 -15.61
N LYS A 91 -0.08 -1.86 -16.53
CA LYS A 91 0.58 -0.60 -16.87
C LYS A 91 -0.42 0.47 -17.33
N GLN A 92 -1.37 0.11 -18.19
CA GLN A 92 -2.40 1.05 -18.66
C GLN A 92 -3.28 1.54 -17.52
N LYS A 93 -3.66 0.65 -16.60
CA LYS A 93 -4.51 1.01 -15.46
C LYS A 93 -3.80 1.95 -14.49
N ILE A 94 -2.54 1.70 -14.17
CA ILE A 94 -1.78 2.61 -13.29
C ILE A 94 -1.48 3.95 -13.99
N SER A 95 -1.12 3.92 -15.28
CA SER A 95 -0.90 5.15 -16.07
C SER A 95 -2.13 6.04 -16.19
N SER A 96 -3.35 5.47 -16.14
CA SER A 96 -4.58 6.26 -16.29
C SER A 96 -4.97 7.03 -15.04
N VAL A 97 -4.36 6.73 -13.89
CA VAL A 97 -4.63 7.39 -12.61
C VAL A 97 -3.48 8.28 -12.11
N ILE A 98 -2.33 8.25 -12.78
CA ILE A 98 -1.17 9.10 -12.47
C ILE A 98 -1.34 10.49 -13.10
N ASN A 99 -1.20 11.53 -12.27
CA ASN A 99 -1.10 12.92 -12.65
C ASN A 99 0.27 13.50 -12.24
N ASP A 100 0.57 14.70 -12.73
CA ASP A 100 1.72 15.49 -12.31
C ASP A 100 1.71 15.73 -10.78
N GLY A 101 2.84 15.50 -10.14
CA GLY A 101 3.04 15.66 -8.69
C GLY A 101 2.54 14.50 -7.82
N ASP A 102 1.93 13.46 -8.41
CA ASP A 102 1.52 12.28 -7.65
C ASP A 102 2.75 11.46 -7.19
N TYR A 103 2.58 10.72 -6.09
CA TYR A 103 3.59 9.80 -5.55
C TYR A 103 3.19 8.38 -5.90
N VAL A 104 4.05 7.64 -6.60
CA VAL A 104 3.80 6.28 -7.06
C VAL A 104 4.64 5.30 -6.26
N ASP A 105 4.02 4.61 -5.31
CA ASP A 105 4.67 3.61 -4.45
C ASP A 105 4.74 2.25 -5.15
N ILE A 106 5.98 1.80 -5.38
CA ILE A 106 6.32 0.55 -6.06
C ILE A 106 6.74 -0.58 -5.11
N THR A 107 6.63 -0.36 -3.79
CA THR A 107 7.07 -1.29 -2.74
C THR A 107 6.33 -2.61 -2.79
N GLY A 108 5.01 -2.54 -2.93
CA GLY A 108 4.12 -3.69 -2.86
C GLY A 108 3.97 -4.40 -4.18
N GLY A 109 3.74 -5.71 -4.11
CA GLY A 109 3.39 -6.53 -5.28
C GLY A 109 4.59 -7.26 -5.86
N ARG A 110 4.33 -7.94 -6.98
CA ARG A 110 5.37 -8.68 -7.70
C ARG A 110 6.22 -7.71 -8.50
N LYS A 111 7.47 -8.08 -8.78
CA LYS A 111 8.45 -7.22 -9.50
C LYS A 111 7.91 -6.63 -10.81
N ALA A 112 7.07 -7.39 -11.52
CA ALA A 112 6.42 -6.92 -12.74
C ALA A 112 5.45 -5.75 -12.50
N MET A 113 4.72 -5.74 -11.38
CA MET A 113 3.83 -4.65 -10.98
C MET A 113 4.65 -3.40 -10.62
N SER A 114 5.71 -3.56 -9.82
CA SER A 114 6.63 -2.49 -9.46
C SER A 114 7.29 -1.87 -10.69
N ALA A 115 7.73 -2.69 -11.65
CA ALA A 115 8.30 -2.23 -12.91
C ALA A 115 7.28 -1.47 -13.77
N ALA A 116 6.05 -1.99 -13.90
CA ALA A 116 4.99 -1.29 -14.61
C ALA A 116 4.68 0.07 -13.98
N ALA A 117 4.58 0.12 -12.65
CA ALA A 117 4.34 1.34 -11.89
C ALA A 117 5.45 2.38 -12.07
N ALA A 118 6.72 1.97 -11.90
CA ALA A 118 7.87 2.85 -12.08
C ALA A 118 7.95 3.41 -13.51
N ILE A 119 7.77 2.56 -14.52
CA ILE A 119 7.76 2.99 -15.92
C ILE A 119 6.61 3.97 -16.16
N SER A 120 5.42 3.71 -15.62
CA SER A 120 4.26 4.59 -15.76
C SER A 120 4.47 5.95 -15.10
N ALA A 121 5.09 6.00 -13.92
CA ALA A 121 5.45 7.25 -13.26
C ALA A 121 6.49 8.04 -14.08
N MET A 122 7.59 7.40 -14.46
CA MET A 122 8.68 8.04 -15.21
C MET A 122 8.24 8.54 -16.59
N THR A 123 7.39 7.79 -17.30
CA THR A 123 6.88 8.20 -18.62
C THR A 123 5.87 9.33 -18.57
N LYS A 124 5.26 9.60 -17.41
CA LYS A 124 4.41 10.78 -17.18
C LYS A 124 5.22 12.02 -16.76
N GLY A 125 6.52 11.86 -16.49
CA GLY A 125 7.52 12.92 -16.44
C GLY A 125 7.50 13.83 -15.20
N LYS A 126 6.42 13.84 -14.40
CA LYS A 126 6.32 14.66 -13.18
C LYS A 126 5.73 13.94 -11.97
N ALA A 127 5.57 12.62 -12.02
CA ALA A 127 5.18 11.85 -10.84
C ALA A 127 6.44 11.34 -10.14
N HIS A 128 6.44 11.38 -8.81
CA HIS A 128 7.54 10.88 -8.00
C HIS A 128 7.44 9.36 -7.88
N VAL A 129 8.56 8.65 -8.02
CA VAL A 129 8.62 7.21 -7.75
C VAL A 129 9.00 7.03 -6.29
N VAL A 130 8.25 6.22 -5.55
CA VAL A 130 8.46 5.98 -4.13
C VAL A 130 8.69 4.50 -3.89
N THR A 131 9.62 4.18 -3.01
CA THR A 131 9.81 2.82 -2.51
C THR A 131 10.08 2.85 -1.01
N SER A 132 9.63 1.84 -0.30
CA SER A 132 9.78 1.69 1.13
C SER A 132 10.55 0.41 1.42
N ILE A 133 11.56 0.54 2.27
CA ILE A 133 12.45 -0.53 2.69
C ILE A 133 11.95 -1.01 4.04
N ILE A 134 11.37 -2.21 4.05
CA ILE A 134 11.02 -2.93 5.27
C ILE A 134 12.17 -3.91 5.56
N PRO A 135 12.82 -3.84 6.73
CA PRO A 135 13.87 -4.79 7.08
C PRO A 135 13.37 -6.24 7.00
N GLN A 136 14.23 -7.16 6.56
CA GLN A 136 13.84 -8.57 6.37
C GLN A 136 13.28 -9.22 7.64
N SER A 137 13.81 -8.85 8.81
CA SER A 137 13.30 -9.31 10.11
C SER A 137 11.86 -8.88 10.37
N GLU A 138 11.54 -7.62 10.08
CA GLU A 138 10.18 -7.07 10.19
C GLU A 138 9.25 -7.70 9.16
N TYR A 139 9.71 -7.87 7.91
CA TYR A 139 8.95 -8.56 6.88
C TYR A 139 8.56 -9.98 7.31
N SER A 140 9.52 -10.76 7.83
CA SER A 140 9.26 -12.12 8.33
C SER A 140 8.31 -12.11 9.54
N ARG A 141 8.47 -11.17 10.47
CA ARG A 141 7.57 -10.99 11.62
C ARG A 141 6.14 -10.71 11.17
N ILE A 142 5.95 -9.74 10.28
CA ILE A 142 4.65 -9.34 9.73
C ILE A 142 4.02 -10.51 8.97
N SER A 143 4.78 -11.20 8.11
CA SER A 143 4.29 -12.36 7.35
C SER A 143 3.76 -13.46 8.26
N ASN A 144 4.43 -13.75 9.38
CA ASN A 144 3.95 -14.71 10.37
C ASN A 144 2.68 -14.22 11.08
N LEU A 145 2.58 -12.92 11.41
CA LEU A 145 1.40 -12.35 12.05
C LEU A 145 0.17 -12.37 11.14
N ILE A 146 0.31 -12.13 9.84
CA ILE A 146 -0.79 -12.16 8.86
C ILE A 146 -1.59 -13.47 8.95
N SER A 147 -0.91 -14.59 9.17
CA SER A 147 -1.56 -15.90 9.30
C SER A 147 -2.57 -15.98 10.45
N LYS A 148 -2.35 -15.22 11.54
CA LYS A 148 -3.23 -15.19 12.73
C LYS A 148 -4.57 -14.50 12.48
N PHE A 149 -4.68 -13.73 11.40
CA PHE A 149 -5.90 -13.02 11.02
C PHE A 149 -6.78 -13.81 10.03
N ARG A 150 -6.34 -15.00 9.58
CA ARG A 150 -7.16 -15.85 8.69
C ARG A 150 -8.38 -16.40 9.44
N GLY A 151 -9.55 -16.40 8.80
CA GLY A 151 -10.81 -16.82 9.45
C GLY A 151 -11.43 -15.76 10.35
N MET A 152 -10.96 -14.51 10.30
CA MET A 152 -11.47 -13.36 11.06
C MET A 152 -12.16 -12.34 10.13
N GLU A 153 -12.88 -12.81 9.13
CA GLU A 153 -13.48 -11.96 8.09
C GLU A 153 -14.45 -10.93 8.69
N ARG A 154 -15.15 -11.31 9.76
CA ARG A 154 -16.08 -10.43 10.48
C ARG A 154 -15.33 -9.32 11.21
N GLU A 155 -14.31 -9.66 12.00
CA GLU A 155 -13.50 -8.70 12.75
C GLU A 155 -12.78 -7.73 11.81
N LEU A 156 -12.26 -8.23 10.67
CA LEU A 156 -11.65 -7.41 9.63
C LEU A 156 -12.66 -6.43 9.00
N SER A 157 -13.88 -6.91 8.74
CA SER A 157 -14.94 -6.07 8.18
C SER A 157 -15.38 -4.98 9.16
N GLU A 158 -15.54 -5.30 10.44
CA GLU A 158 -15.88 -4.36 11.50
C GLU A 158 -14.77 -3.32 11.71
N ALA A 159 -13.52 -3.77 11.79
CA ALA A 159 -12.35 -2.89 11.90
C ALA A 159 -12.21 -1.97 10.68
N GLY A 160 -12.50 -2.47 9.47
CA GLY A 160 -12.54 -1.67 8.25
C GLY A 160 -13.57 -0.53 8.26
N ARG A 161 -14.56 -0.59 9.15
CA ARG A 161 -15.54 0.48 9.40
C ARG A 161 -15.18 1.35 10.60
N GLY A 162 -14.00 1.15 11.19
CA GLY A 162 -13.50 1.85 12.36
C GLY A 162 -13.87 1.22 13.71
N ASN A 163 -14.56 0.08 13.74
CA ASN A 163 -14.83 -0.64 14.99
C ASN A 163 -13.66 -1.57 15.33
N CYS A 164 -12.72 -1.07 16.13
CA CYS A 164 -11.48 -1.80 16.48
C CYS A 164 -11.61 -2.68 17.73
N GLU A 165 -12.73 -2.61 18.47
CA GLU A 165 -12.95 -3.42 19.68
C GLU A 165 -12.93 -4.94 19.48
N PRO A 166 -13.49 -5.51 18.40
CA PRO A 166 -13.52 -6.96 18.20
C PRO A 166 -12.13 -7.58 18.11
N ALA A 167 -11.19 -6.87 17.47
CA ALA A 167 -9.80 -7.32 17.38
C ALA A 167 -9.08 -7.22 18.73
N ALA A 168 -9.34 -6.16 19.50
CA ALA A 168 -8.81 -6.01 20.86
C ALA A 168 -9.28 -7.14 21.78
N LYS A 169 -10.55 -7.57 21.67
CA LYS A 169 -11.10 -8.71 22.44
C LYS A 169 -10.46 -10.05 22.04
N SER A 170 -9.95 -10.16 20.82
CA SER A 170 -9.23 -11.32 20.30
C SER A 170 -7.72 -11.29 20.57
N ASN A 171 -7.22 -10.36 21.42
CA ASN A 171 -5.80 -10.14 21.69
C ASN A 171 -4.95 -9.93 20.44
N LEU A 172 -5.54 -9.41 19.36
CA LEU A 172 -4.85 -9.13 18.11
C LEU A 172 -4.85 -7.64 17.85
N ASN A 173 -3.66 -7.12 17.57
CA ASN A 173 -3.46 -5.72 17.27
C ASN A 173 -3.05 -5.58 15.80
N PHE A 174 -3.94 -5.02 14.98
CA PHE A 174 -3.66 -4.78 13.55
C PHE A 174 -2.41 -3.93 13.34
N CYS A 175 -2.05 -3.09 14.32
CA CYS A 175 -0.94 -2.15 14.23
C CYS A 175 0.41 -2.84 14.34
N GLU A 176 0.44 -4.08 14.80
CA GLU A 176 1.63 -4.93 14.73
C GLU A 176 1.97 -5.33 13.29
N LEU A 177 1.05 -5.17 12.34
CA LEU A 177 1.31 -5.38 10.91
C LEU A 177 2.05 -4.20 10.26
N LEU A 178 2.31 -3.13 11.01
CA LEU A 178 3.18 -2.04 10.62
C LEU A 178 4.59 -2.28 11.18
N SER A 179 5.58 -1.99 10.35
CA SER A 179 7.01 -1.96 10.66
C SER A 179 7.36 -0.61 11.26
N LYS A 180 8.03 -0.62 12.41
CA LYS A 180 8.56 0.59 13.05
C LYS A 180 9.82 1.11 12.35
N ASP A 181 10.48 0.23 11.60
CA ASP A 181 11.77 0.49 10.95
C ASP A 181 11.62 0.67 9.43
N CYS A 182 10.40 0.94 8.95
CA CYS A 182 10.14 1.20 7.54
C CYS A 182 10.75 2.54 7.11
N ARG A 183 11.60 2.49 6.08
CA ARG A 183 12.24 3.69 5.51
C ARG A 183 11.71 3.96 4.12
N THR A 184 11.16 5.13 3.88
CA THR A 184 10.65 5.53 2.57
C THR A 184 11.71 6.35 1.83
N VAL A 185 11.88 6.06 0.55
CA VAL A 185 12.78 6.76 -0.38
C VAL A 185 11.94 7.31 -1.51
N VAL A 186 12.11 8.60 -1.81
CA VAL A 186 11.46 9.27 -2.94
C VAL A 186 12.50 9.54 -4.01
N LEU A 187 12.25 8.99 -5.20
CA LEU A 187 13.03 9.15 -6.41
C LEU A 187 12.28 10.14 -7.32
N THR A 188 12.99 11.16 -7.81
CA THR A 188 12.45 12.19 -8.70
C THR A 188 11.97 11.62 -10.02
#